data_AF-A0A661NTB4-F1
#
_entry.id   AF-A0A661NTB4-F1
#
_cell.length_a   1.000
_cell.length_b   1.000
_cell.length_c   1.000
_cell.angle_alpha   90.00
_cell.angle_beta   90.00
_cell.angle_gamma   90.00
#
_symmetry.space_group_name_H-M   'P 1'
#
loop_
_entity.id
_entity.type
_entity.pdbx_description
1 polymer ?
#
loop_
_entity_poly.entity_id
_entity_poly.type
_entity_poly.pdbx_seq_one_letter_code
_entity_poly.pdbx_strand_id
1 'polypeptide(L)'
;MVVAVLATACTEKLRLEPGLGGFDVTITVSGSGGDGSAASPFDIPGGEVTVHYSATAYDVHGQPLDFTGPVGVQAAPGQIVSVNPDPPRFSEGRAEGEVSVRKVFGRFTLWLQDVQLVPGDVVEGGSKPLQLLRREGSFAAGTSNAVFFRRPRLYEIQYAPWLEQEENIDSSVLHDMFVDIDCRADDPAGPFQDGHGQLVVTGIFNEGFFVSDLAGDGAFNHLYVYNYSYPDDVEVGDRLDRLVGSSQDFSGCTQISFPSWQRAVDERLDPEPFRIDDLDGALPPALITTAMCNENSTSNLHLCGHSKKNWTMEARESSRVRLENVRAPDVFVDCDFNGDSEVVPDWLDASHPEAVCMVNCLKHDGAVSFAVQTVVGTGAALADVIEQDPVMCPWEADLQGVGPRCRRVRIGGGHICAELTTMRQFGQWVVALDDGTGPLINVITSQSLVNYDPLAAENLGRTIPFLQGNLLQVRAARPRWVVYVGRLAGDAPADMQR
;
A
#
# COMPACT_ATOMS: atom_id res chain seq x y z
N MET A 1 -17.54 65.28 -60.16
CA MET A 1 -16.61 65.55 -59.04
C MET A 1 -16.90 64.52 -57.97
N VAL A 2 -16.10 63.45 -57.92
CA VAL A 2 -16.28 62.32 -56.98
C VAL A 2 -15.21 62.47 -55.92
N VAL A 3 -15.63 62.69 -54.68
CA VAL A 3 -14.74 62.79 -53.51
C VAL A 3 -14.53 61.38 -52.97
N ALA A 4 -13.35 60.82 -53.22
CA ALA A 4 -12.93 59.56 -52.63
C ALA A 4 -12.47 59.81 -51.18
N VAL A 5 -13.24 59.34 -50.21
CA VAL A 5 -12.86 59.33 -48.80
C VAL A 5 -12.00 58.08 -48.56
N LEU A 6 -10.69 58.28 -48.44
CA LEU A 6 -9.75 57.24 -48.00
C LEU A 6 -9.96 57.00 -46.50
N ALA A 7 -10.67 55.93 -46.16
CA ALA A 7 -10.72 55.41 -44.80
C ALA A 7 -9.34 54.83 -44.44
N THR A 8 -8.49 55.62 -43.79
CA THR A 8 -7.26 55.12 -43.17
C THR A 8 -7.66 54.30 -41.95
N ALA A 9 -7.60 52.96 -42.06
CA ALA A 9 -7.70 52.09 -40.90
C ALA A 9 -6.51 52.38 -39.97
N CYS A 10 -6.77 52.99 -38.81
CA CYS A 10 -5.77 53.12 -37.76
C CYS A 10 -5.47 51.71 -37.22
N THR A 11 -4.42 51.07 -37.73
CA THR A 11 -3.83 49.91 -37.06
C THR A 11 -2.94 50.42 -35.93
N GLU A 12 -3.46 50.39 -34.71
CA GLU A 12 -2.64 50.57 -33.52
C GLU A 12 -1.72 49.35 -33.37
N LYS A 13 -0.42 49.56 -33.63
CA LYS A 13 0.59 48.54 -33.35
C LYS A 13 0.92 48.62 -31.87
N LEU A 14 0.18 47.87 -31.05
CA LEU A 14 0.62 47.57 -29.69
C LEU A 14 1.91 46.76 -29.81
N ARG A 15 3.05 47.36 -29.44
CA ARG A 15 4.25 46.58 -29.14
C ARG A 15 3.92 45.85 -27.85
N LEU A 16 3.81 44.53 -27.93
CA LEU A 16 3.82 43.70 -26.74
C LEU A 16 5.10 44.04 -25.98
N GLU A 17 4.96 44.43 -24.71
CA GLU A 17 6.12 44.61 -23.86
C GLU A 17 6.88 43.28 -23.80
N PRO A 18 8.23 43.29 -23.78
CA PRO A 18 9.05 42.08 -23.64
C PRO A 18 8.88 41.54 -22.21
N GLY A 19 7.72 40.93 -21.96
CA GLY A 19 7.43 40.20 -20.73
C GLY A 19 8.15 38.86 -20.72
N LEU A 20 8.35 38.32 -19.52
CA LEU A 20 8.93 37.00 -19.31
C LEU A 20 8.07 35.93 -20.03
N GLY A 21 8.69 35.21 -20.98
CA GLY A 21 8.06 34.16 -21.78
C GLY A 21 8.34 32.75 -21.28
N GLY A 22 9.53 32.50 -20.71
CA GLY A 22 9.91 31.19 -20.18
C GLY A 22 11.36 31.10 -19.76
N PHE A 23 11.78 29.88 -19.37
CA PHE A 23 13.15 29.58 -19.00
C PHE A 23 13.70 28.43 -19.85
N ASP A 24 14.96 28.54 -20.26
CA ASP A 24 15.76 27.40 -20.69
C ASP A 24 16.49 26.86 -19.45
N VAL A 25 16.26 25.60 -19.10
CA VAL A 25 16.78 24.98 -17.87
C VAL A 25 17.66 23.80 -18.28
N THR A 26 18.85 23.72 -17.71
CA THR A 26 19.75 22.56 -17.86
C THR A 26 20.08 22.02 -16.48
N ILE A 27 20.08 20.69 -16.35
CA ILE A 27 20.50 19.98 -15.14
C ILE A 27 21.64 19.02 -15.42
N THR A 28 22.48 18.84 -14.40
CA THR A 28 23.49 17.79 -14.33
C THR A 28 23.35 17.05 -13.00
N VAL A 29 23.39 15.72 -13.07
CA VAL A 29 23.25 14.83 -11.92
C VAL A 29 24.38 13.83 -11.95
N SER A 30 24.96 13.54 -10.79
CA SER A 30 25.91 12.43 -10.64
C SER A 30 25.18 11.23 -10.04
N GLY A 31 25.29 10.07 -10.68
CA GLY A 31 24.65 8.81 -10.24
C GLY A 31 25.55 7.60 -10.51
N SER A 32 25.12 6.42 -10.04
CA SER A 32 25.79 5.14 -10.32
C SER A 32 25.09 4.36 -11.45
N GLY A 33 25.74 3.29 -11.93
CA GLY A 33 25.16 2.33 -12.88
C GLY A 33 25.29 2.72 -14.36
N GLY A 34 24.84 3.91 -14.73
CA GLY A 34 24.79 4.40 -16.12
C GLY A 34 25.33 5.82 -16.29
N ASP A 35 24.97 6.47 -17.40
CA ASP A 35 25.31 7.85 -17.72
C ASP A 35 24.12 8.83 -17.62
N GLY A 36 22.94 8.32 -17.22
CA GLY A 36 21.72 9.10 -17.08
C GLY A 36 20.97 9.31 -18.38
N SER A 37 21.41 8.69 -19.48
CA SER A 37 20.65 8.62 -20.73
C SER A 37 19.55 7.56 -20.66
N ALA A 38 18.58 7.62 -21.59
CA ALA A 38 17.53 6.61 -21.67
C ALA A 38 18.06 5.20 -21.96
N ALA A 39 19.19 5.08 -22.65
CA ALA A 39 19.83 3.80 -22.97
C ALA A 39 20.72 3.26 -21.85
N SER A 40 21.21 4.14 -20.97
CA SER A 40 22.05 3.78 -19.83
C SER A 40 21.62 4.62 -18.60
N PRO A 41 20.45 4.32 -18.03
CA PRO A 41 19.93 5.08 -16.90
C PRO A 41 20.78 4.87 -15.64
N PHE A 42 20.77 5.85 -14.74
CA PHE A 42 21.35 5.71 -13.40
C PHE A 42 20.58 4.69 -12.56
N ASP A 43 21.23 4.07 -11.58
CA ASP A 43 20.53 3.30 -10.54
C ASP A 43 19.63 4.21 -9.70
N ILE A 44 18.57 3.65 -9.11
CA ILE A 44 17.73 4.40 -8.16
C ILE A 44 18.57 4.66 -6.89
N PRO A 45 18.73 5.93 -6.47
CA PRO A 45 19.51 6.23 -5.29
C PRO A 45 18.78 5.77 -4.04
N GLY A 46 19.49 5.08 -3.15
CA GLY A 46 19.02 4.74 -1.81
C GLY A 46 19.06 5.94 -0.85
N GLY A 47 18.80 7.16 -1.31
CA GLY A 47 18.87 8.36 -0.49
C GLY A 47 18.65 9.63 -1.31
N GLU A 48 19.22 10.73 -0.83
CA GLU A 48 19.21 12.01 -1.52
C GLU A 48 20.24 12.05 -2.66
N VAL A 49 19.87 12.71 -3.77
CA VAL A 49 20.78 13.05 -4.86
C VAL A 49 20.80 14.56 -5.07
N THR A 50 22.00 15.10 -5.27
CA THR A 50 22.19 16.53 -5.60
C THR A 50 22.08 16.74 -7.10
N VAL A 51 21.20 17.65 -7.49
CA VAL A 51 20.96 18.09 -8.88
C VAL A 51 21.48 19.51 -9.01
N HIS A 52 22.50 19.72 -9.85
CA HIS A 52 22.94 21.06 -10.19
C HIS A 52 22.12 21.56 -11.37
N TYR A 53 21.64 22.80 -11.32
CA TYR A 53 20.89 23.42 -12.41
C TYR A 53 21.51 24.74 -12.84
N SER A 54 21.37 25.06 -14.13
CA SER A 54 21.52 26.41 -14.67
C SER A 54 20.30 26.77 -15.50
N ALA A 55 19.92 28.05 -15.51
CA ALA A 55 18.77 28.51 -16.26
C ALA A 55 18.97 29.91 -16.84
N THR A 56 18.37 30.14 -18.01
CA THR A 56 18.34 31.44 -18.70
C THR A 56 16.92 31.87 -19.00
N ALA A 57 16.58 33.13 -18.71
CA ALA A 57 15.25 33.70 -18.94
C ALA A 57 15.12 34.25 -20.37
N TYR A 58 13.95 34.01 -20.97
CA TYR A 58 13.62 34.49 -22.31
C TYR A 58 12.31 35.27 -22.28
N ASP A 59 12.19 36.26 -23.15
CA ASP A 59 10.94 36.99 -23.38
C ASP A 59 9.96 36.19 -24.25
N VAL A 60 8.76 36.74 -24.48
CA VAL A 60 7.72 36.16 -25.36
C VAL A 60 8.14 36.02 -26.83
N HIS A 61 9.30 36.57 -27.22
CA HIS A 61 9.87 36.47 -28.56
C HIS A 61 11.07 35.50 -28.61
N GLY A 62 11.38 34.82 -27.51
CA GLY A 62 12.52 33.90 -27.41
C GLY A 62 13.86 34.62 -27.42
N GLN A 63 13.91 35.90 -27.07
CA GLN A 63 15.16 36.63 -26.86
C GLN A 63 15.55 36.58 -25.38
N PRO A 64 16.85 36.52 -25.03
CA PRO A 64 17.29 36.60 -23.65
C PRO A 64 16.73 37.86 -22.95
N LEU A 65 16.23 37.70 -21.73
CA LEU A 65 15.62 38.75 -20.93
C LEU A 65 16.38 38.92 -19.61
N ASP A 66 16.69 40.16 -19.23
CA ASP A 66 17.34 40.51 -17.95
C ASP A 66 16.38 40.39 -16.75
N PHE A 67 15.71 39.25 -16.63
CA PHE A 67 14.78 38.96 -15.55
C PHE A 67 15.53 38.85 -14.20
N THR A 68 14.96 39.45 -13.16
CA THR A 68 15.46 39.34 -11.79
C THR A 68 14.28 39.09 -10.86
N GLY A 69 14.29 37.95 -10.19
CA GLY A 69 13.17 37.52 -9.35
C GLY A 69 13.37 36.11 -8.81
N PRO A 70 12.72 35.75 -7.70
CA PRO A 70 12.73 34.38 -7.23
C PRO A 70 11.84 33.50 -8.12
N VAL A 71 12.14 32.20 -8.17
CA VAL A 71 11.36 31.20 -8.90
C VAL A 71 11.08 30.00 -8.01
N GLY A 72 9.93 29.38 -8.21
CA GLY A 72 9.62 28.07 -7.64
C GLY A 72 10.35 26.97 -8.40
N VAL A 73 10.72 25.91 -7.69
CA VAL A 73 11.33 24.70 -8.26
C VAL A 73 10.49 23.50 -7.89
N GLN A 74 10.28 22.60 -8.86
CA GLN A 74 9.62 21.31 -8.69
C GLN A 74 10.43 20.21 -9.36
N ALA A 75 10.31 18.99 -8.86
CA ALA A 75 10.96 17.80 -9.40
C ALA A 75 9.91 16.76 -9.79
N ALA A 76 10.11 16.08 -10.92
CA ALA A 76 9.16 15.07 -11.41
C ALA A 76 9.88 13.89 -12.12
N PRO A 77 9.72 12.64 -11.64
CA PRO A 77 9.28 12.30 -10.28
C PRO A 77 10.35 12.72 -9.27
N GLY A 78 9.95 13.05 -8.06
CA GLY A 78 10.88 13.28 -6.95
C GLY A 78 10.30 14.20 -5.91
N GLN A 79 10.86 14.13 -4.71
CA GLN A 79 10.56 15.04 -3.62
C GLN A 79 11.78 15.91 -3.37
N ILE A 80 11.62 17.22 -3.48
CA ILE A 80 12.66 18.19 -3.10
C ILE A 80 12.81 18.15 -1.58
N VAL A 81 14.05 17.90 -1.12
CA VAL A 81 14.43 17.95 0.29
C VAL A 81 14.97 19.34 0.63
N SER A 82 15.84 19.87 -0.21
CA SER A 82 16.41 21.21 -0.01
C SER A 82 16.79 21.85 -1.34
N VAL A 83 16.91 23.18 -1.32
CA VAL A 83 17.28 24.00 -2.47
C VAL A 83 18.35 25.00 -2.04
N ASN A 84 19.34 25.26 -2.90
CA ASN A 84 20.40 26.21 -2.64
C ASN A 84 20.73 27.02 -3.92
N PRO A 85 20.58 28.35 -3.93
CA PRO A 85 20.03 29.18 -2.86
C PRO A 85 18.52 28.94 -2.66
N ASP A 86 18.00 29.23 -1.45
CA ASP A 86 16.57 29.17 -1.12
C ASP A 86 16.02 30.58 -0.78
N PRO A 87 15.07 31.12 -1.57
CA PRO A 87 14.54 30.57 -2.81
C PRO A 87 15.55 30.72 -3.98
N PRO A 88 15.47 29.84 -4.99
CA PRO A 88 16.11 30.04 -6.29
C PRO A 88 15.80 31.42 -6.85
N ARG A 89 16.82 32.09 -7.39
CA ARG A 89 16.67 33.47 -7.86
C ARG A 89 17.42 33.70 -9.15
N PHE A 90 16.74 34.34 -10.10
CA PHE A 90 17.37 34.91 -11.27
C PHE A 90 18.01 36.26 -10.94
N SER A 91 19.19 36.48 -11.51
CA SER A 91 19.91 37.76 -11.54
C SER A 91 20.39 37.99 -12.97
N GLU A 92 20.00 39.12 -13.56
CA GLU A 92 20.39 39.47 -14.94
C GLU A 92 20.08 38.35 -15.95
N GLY A 93 18.87 37.77 -15.84
CA GLY A 93 18.39 36.74 -16.75
C GLY A 93 19.00 35.35 -16.54
N ARG A 94 19.85 35.14 -15.52
CA ARG A 94 20.45 33.83 -15.22
C ARG A 94 20.20 33.36 -13.79
N ALA A 95 20.08 32.06 -13.61
CA ALA A 95 20.04 31.41 -12.31
C ALA A 95 20.92 30.15 -12.32
N GLU A 96 21.60 29.88 -11.22
CA GLU A 96 22.36 28.65 -10.98
C GLU A 96 22.14 28.21 -9.54
N GLY A 97 22.15 26.91 -9.28
CA GLY A 97 22.02 26.38 -7.95
C GLY A 97 22.01 24.86 -7.88
N GLU A 98 21.65 24.37 -6.71
CA GLU A 98 21.60 22.96 -6.36
C GLU A 98 20.24 22.63 -5.74
N VAL A 99 19.73 21.44 -6.04
CA VAL A 99 18.51 20.89 -5.46
C VAL A 99 18.85 19.51 -4.93
N SER A 100 18.63 19.27 -3.64
CA SER A 100 18.64 17.91 -3.10
C SER A 100 17.27 17.29 -3.30
N VAL A 101 17.21 16.16 -3.99
CA VAL A 101 15.97 15.43 -4.28
C VAL A 101 16.07 13.98 -3.81
N ARG A 102 14.94 13.41 -3.39
CA ARG A 102 14.79 11.98 -3.10
C ARG A 102 13.62 11.40 -3.89
N LYS A 103 13.42 10.08 -3.84
CA LYS A 103 12.38 9.36 -4.60
C LYS A 103 12.49 9.58 -6.13
N VAL A 104 13.70 9.64 -6.66
CA VAL A 104 13.93 9.80 -8.10
C VAL A 104 14.03 8.43 -8.77
N PHE A 105 13.33 8.27 -9.89
CA PHE A 105 13.31 7.05 -10.70
C PHE A 105 12.82 7.39 -12.11
N GLY A 106 12.96 6.47 -13.06
CA GLY A 106 12.48 6.66 -14.43
C GLY A 106 12.97 7.97 -15.07
N ARG A 107 12.10 8.65 -15.81
CA ARG A 107 12.43 9.94 -16.44
C ARG A 107 12.31 11.07 -15.43
N PHE A 108 13.44 11.59 -14.97
CA PHE A 108 13.56 12.73 -14.06
C PHE A 108 13.72 14.06 -14.80
N THR A 109 13.00 15.07 -14.34
CA THR A 109 13.10 16.47 -14.80
C THR A 109 12.95 17.45 -13.64
N LEU A 110 13.57 18.62 -13.77
CA LEU A 110 13.38 19.76 -12.90
C LEU A 110 12.54 20.83 -13.62
N TRP A 111 11.58 21.43 -12.91
CA TRP A 111 10.72 22.49 -13.43
C TRP A 111 10.94 23.77 -12.64
N LEU A 112 11.28 24.85 -13.34
CA LEU A 112 11.38 26.20 -12.77
C LEU A 112 10.16 27.00 -13.20
N GLN A 113 9.57 27.75 -12.28
CA GLN A 113 8.40 28.58 -12.56
C GLN A 113 8.49 29.94 -11.85
N ASP A 114 8.17 31.03 -12.56
CA ASP A 114 7.95 32.35 -11.95
C ASP A 114 6.59 32.35 -11.23
N VAL A 115 6.58 31.67 -10.08
CA VAL A 115 5.48 31.63 -9.13
C VAL A 115 6.05 31.76 -7.72
N GLN A 116 5.53 32.71 -6.97
CA GLN A 116 5.75 32.87 -5.55
C GLN A 116 4.48 32.54 -4.79
N LEU A 117 4.61 31.82 -3.68
CA LEU A 117 3.53 31.65 -2.70
C LEU A 117 3.58 32.83 -1.75
N VAL A 118 2.59 33.72 -1.84
CA VAL A 118 2.42 34.84 -0.91
C VAL A 118 1.24 34.55 0.03
N PRO A 119 1.25 35.10 1.26
CA PRO A 119 0.06 35.06 2.11
C PRO A 119 -1.16 35.67 1.40
N GLY A 120 -2.22 34.88 1.29
CA GLY A 120 -3.53 35.30 0.77
C GLY A 120 -4.48 35.71 1.88
N ASP A 121 -5.77 35.43 1.68
CA ASP A 121 -6.80 35.71 2.68
C ASP A 121 -6.69 34.76 3.88
N VAL A 122 -7.14 35.22 5.05
CA VAL A 122 -7.28 34.41 6.26
C VAL A 122 -8.72 33.97 6.38
N VAL A 123 -8.96 32.66 6.42
CA VAL A 123 -10.30 32.10 6.67
C VAL A 123 -10.47 31.88 8.17
N GLU A 124 -11.38 32.63 8.78
CA GLU A 124 -11.81 32.45 10.17
C GLU A 124 -12.97 31.44 10.23
N GLY A 125 -12.92 30.46 11.14
CA GLY A 125 -13.99 29.46 11.28
C GLY A 125 -13.58 28.13 11.92
N GLY A 126 -12.29 27.85 12.05
CA GLY A 126 -11.76 26.72 12.82
C GLY A 126 -11.22 27.13 14.19
N SER A 127 -10.71 26.15 14.96
CA SER A 127 -9.99 26.39 16.22
C SER A 127 -8.69 27.19 16.04
N LYS A 128 -8.22 27.35 14.80
CA LYS A 128 -7.13 28.25 14.38
C LYS A 128 -7.48 28.87 13.01
N PRO A 129 -7.17 30.16 12.78
CA PRO A 129 -7.30 30.78 11.47
C PRO A 129 -6.40 30.08 10.45
N LEU A 130 -6.94 29.79 9.26
CA LEU A 130 -6.20 29.20 8.14
C LEU A 130 -5.73 30.31 7.20
N GLN A 131 -4.42 30.49 7.09
CA GLN A 131 -3.81 31.40 6.12
C GLN A 131 -3.76 30.73 4.75
N LEU A 132 -4.59 31.19 3.81
CA LEU A 132 -4.50 30.73 2.43
C LEU A 132 -3.20 31.24 1.80
N LEU A 133 -2.65 30.48 0.85
CA LEU A 133 -1.51 30.90 0.04
C LEU A 133 -2.02 31.27 -1.36
N ARG A 134 -1.64 32.45 -1.85
CA ARG A 134 -1.89 32.90 -3.23
C ARG A 134 -0.64 32.68 -4.06
N ARG A 135 -0.81 32.25 -5.30
CA ARG A 135 0.27 32.19 -6.30
C ARG A 135 0.33 33.52 -7.05
N GLU A 136 1.50 34.15 -7.05
CA GLU A 136 1.79 35.37 -7.81
C GLU A 136 2.97 35.17 -8.75
N GLY A 137 3.00 35.89 -9.87
CA GLY A 137 4.07 35.83 -10.87
C GLY A 137 3.50 35.82 -12.29
N SER A 138 4.39 35.76 -13.29
CA SER A 138 4.00 35.61 -14.69
C SER A 138 3.55 34.19 -15.04
N PHE A 139 3.84 33.20 -14.17
CA PHE A 139 3.68 31.77 -14.43
C PHE A 139 4.53 31.25 -15.60
N ALA A 140 5.45 32.06 -16.12
CA ALA A 140 6.46 31.62 -17.07
C ALA A 140 7.24 30.46 -16.46
N ALA A 141 7.55 29.47 -17.28
CA ALA A 141 8.13 28.23 -16.79
C ALA A 141 9.15 27.64 -17.77
N GLY A 142 9.97 26.72 -17.28
CA GLY A 142 10.94 25.99 -18.06
C GLY A 142 11.20 24.61 -17.45
N THR A 143 11.30 23.60 -18.29
CA THR A 143 11.63 22.22 -17.90
C THR A 143 13.06 21.91 -18.30
N SER A 144 13.80 21.23 -17.45
CA SER A 144 15.16 20.81 -17.75
C SER A 144 15.24 19.77 -18.88
N ASN A 145 16.46 19.51 -19.36
CA ASN A 145 16.76 18.23 -20.00
C ASN A 145 16.35 17.07 -19.08
N ALA A 146 15.96 15.95 -19.68
CA ALA A 146 15.64 14.74 -18.94
C ALA A 146 16.91 14.00 -18.54
N VAL A 147 16.94 13.53 -17.31
CA VAL A 147 17.91 12.54 -16.81
C VAL A 147 17.13 11.28 -16.49
N PHE A 148 17.67 10.12 -16.81
CA PHE A 148 16.98 8.84 -16.64
C PHE A 148 17.63 8.05 -15.51
N PHE A 149 16.78 7.65 -14.58
CA PHE A 149 17.04 6.63 -13.57
C PHE A 149 16.31 5.36 -14.00
N ARG A 150 16.72 4.22 -13.44
CA ARG A 150 16.00 2.96 -13.64
C ARG A 150 14.55 3.09 -13.16
N ARG A 151 13.68 2.29 -13.76
CA ARG A 151 12.33 2.09 -13.24
C ARG A 151 12.42 1.28 -11.94
N PRO A 152 11.58 1.56 -10.93
CA PRO A 152 11.64 0.86 -9.67
C PRO A 152 11.12 -0.56 -9.80
N ARG A 153 11.79 -1.48 -9.12
CA ARG A 153 11.30 -2.83 -8.82
C ARG A 153 10.37 -2.80 -7.61
N LEU A 154 9.65 -3.90 -7.36
CA LEU A 154 8.75 -4.00 -6.21
C LEU A 154 9.47 -3.75 -4.87
N TYR A 155 10.71 -4.23 -4.73
CA TYR A 155 11.54 -3.98 -3.54
C TYR A 155 11.82 -2.48 -3.32
N GLU A 156 12.14 -1.74 -4.38
CA GLU A 156 12.48 -0.31 -4.31
C GLU A 156 11.25 0.58 -4.05
N ILE A 157 10.04 0.05 -4.30
CA ILE A 157 8.78 0.70 -3.93
C ILE A 157 8.50 0.51 -2.44
N GLN A 158 8.69 -0.71 -1.93
CA GLN A 158 8.27 -1.07 -0.58
C GLN A 158 9.32 -0.74 0.49
N TYR A 159 10.60 -0.90 0.16
CA TYR A 159 11.65 -0.89 1.16
C TYR A 159 12.79 0.07 0.86
N ALA A 160 13.26 0.72 1.92
CA ALA A 160 14.49 1.48 1.95
C ALA A 160 15.22 1.29 3.29
N PRO A 161 16.56 1.18 3.29
CA PRO A 161 17.32 0.98 4.53
C PRO A 161 17.11 2.06 5.62
N TRP A 162 16.78 3.29 5.23
CA TRP A 162 16.54 4.36 6.21
C TRP A 162 15.18 4.25 6.91
N LEU A 163 14.20 3.55 6.33
CA LEU A 163 12.90 3.32 6.97
C LEU A 163 13.02 2.46 8.23
N GLU A 164 13.99 1.54 8.28
CA GLU A 164 14.32 0.76 9.48
C GLU A 164 14.67 1.63 10.68
N GLN A 165 15.25 2.81 10.43
CA GLN A 165 15.68 3.74 11.48
C GLN A 165 14.55 4.64 11.97
N GLU A 166 13.54 4.90 11.13
CA GLU A 166 12.44 5.81 11.44
C GLU A 166 11.31 5.14 12.25
N GLU A 167 11.41 3.83 12.54
CA GLU A 167 10.35 3.00 13.16
C GLU A 167 8.99 3.09 12.42
N ASN A 168 9.01 3.57 11.17
CA ASN A 168 7.84 3.76 10.33
C ASN A 168 7.86 2.74 9.19
N ILE A 169 7.59 1.49 9.55
CA ILE A 169 7.61 0.37 8.61
C ILE A 169 6.38 0.36 7.70
N ASP A 170 5.30 1.01 8.15
CA ASP A 170 3.98 0.95 7.50
C ASP A 170 3.88 1.88 6.26
N SER A 171 5.00 2.32 5.68
CA SER A 171 4.96 3.24 4.54
C SER A 171 5.95 2.92 3.43
N SER A 172 5.45 2.87 2.21
CA SER A 172 6.23 2.78 0.98
C SER A 172 7.25 3.92 0.87
N VAL A 173 8.45 3.57 0.40
CA VAL A 173 9.49 4.53 0.00
C VAL A 173 8.95 5.52 -1.03
N LEU A 174 8.15 5.01 -1.95
CA LEU A 174 7.56 5.77 -3.05
C LEU A 174 6.09 6.11 -2.78
N HIS A 175 5.68 6.23 -1.50
CA HIS A 175 4.35 6.73 -1.14
C HIS A 175 4.02 8.04 -1.88
N ASP A 176 2.79 8.10 -2.41
CA ASP A 176 2.21 9.17 -3.23
C ASP A 176 2.88 9.40 -4.60
N MET A 177 3.71 8.46 -5.07
CA MET A 177 4.37 8.58 -6.37
C MET A 177 3.61 7.77 -7.43
N PHE A 178 3.48 8.33 -8.64
CA PHE A 178 3.08 7.56 -9.82
C PHE A 178 4.30 6.81 -10.36
N VAL A 179 4.27 5.48 -10.28
CA VAL A 179 5.38 4.59 -10.63
C VAL A 179 5.09 3.85 -11.94
N ASP A 180 6.12 3.72 -12.77
CA ASP A 180 6.16 2.77 -13.90
C ASP A 180 7.11 1.65 -13.50
N ILE A 181 6.57 0.49 -13.14
CA ILE A 181 7.32 -0.59 -12.48
C ILE A 181 8.18 -1.32 -13.52
N ASP A 182 9.41 -1.63 -13.13
CA ASP A 182 10.30 -2.40 -13.98
C ASP A 182 9.84 -3.86 -14.10
N CYS A 183 9.09 -4.14 -15.16
CA CYS A 183 8.68 -5.51 -15.51
C CYS A 183 9.76 -6.26 -16.29
N ARG A 184 10.87 -5.56 -16.63
CA ARG A 184 12.00 -6.05 -17.44
C ARG A 184 11.58 -6.77 -18.73
N ALA A 185 10.60 -6.20 -19.42
CA ALA A 185 10.33 -6.56 -20.81
C ALA A 185 11.63 -6.42 -21.61
N ASP A 186 12.00 -7.48 -22.32
CA ASP A 186 13.18 -7.64 -23.16
C ASP A 186 14.54 -7.76 -22.43
N ASP A 187 14.57 -8.05 -21.12
CA ASP A 187 15.82 -8.32 -20.40
C ASP A 187 16.28 -9.78 -20.61
N PRO A 188 17.37 -10.06 -21.34
CA PRO A 188 17.88 -11.41 -21.53
C PRO A 188 18.43 -12.04 -20.24
N ALA A 189 18.65 -11.25 -19.18
CA ALA A 189 19.02 -11.74 -17.86
C ALA A 189 17.79 -12.09 -16.99
N GLY A 190 16.58 -12.00 -17.55
CA GLY A 190 15.34 -12.38 -16.88
C GLY A 190 15.23 -13.88 -16.55
N PRO A 191 14.29 -14.24 -15.67
CA PRO A 191 14.01 -15.64 -15.31
C PRO A 191 13.43 -16.43 -16.48
N PHE A 192 12.95 -15.75 -17.53
CA PHE A 192 12.33 -16.36 -18.71
C PHE A 192 13.17 -16.11 -19.97
N GLN A 193 13.36 -17.16 -20.77
CA GLN A 193 14.17 -17.12 -22.00
C GLN A 193 13.51 -16.31 -23.13
N ASP A 194 12.20 -16.13 -23.07
CA ASP A 194 11.42 -15.34 -24.03
C ASP A 194 11.56 -13.82 -23.79
N GLY A 195 12.20 -13.40 -22.68
CA GLY A 195 12.47 -12.00 -22.38
C GLY A 195 11.27 -11.20 -21.88
N HIS A 196 10.08 -11.79 -21.73
CA HIS A 196 8.88 -11.05 -21.34
C HIS A 196 8.61 -11.08 -19.82
N GLY A 197 7.60 -10.33 -19.40
CA GLY A 197 7.10 -10.11 -18.03
C GLY A 197 7.61 -11.00 -16.91
N GLN A 198 8.38 -10.39 -16.01
CA GLN A 198 8.91 -11.03 -14.79
C GLN A 198 7.99 -10.88 -13.59
N LEU A 199 7.03 -9.94 -13.67
CA LEU A 199 5.95 -9.81 -12.71
C LEU A 199 4.87 -10.83 -13.03
N VAL A 200 4.54 -11.67 -12.06
CA VAL A 200 3.57 -12.76 -12.19
C VAL A 200 2.39 -12.51 -11.29
N VAL A 201 1.18 -12.64 -11.82
CA VAL A 201 -0.05 -12.60 -11.04
C VAL A 201 -0.12 -13.84 -10.16
N THR A 202 -0.25 -13.65 -8.84
CA THR A 202 -0.17 -14.73 -7.84
C THR A 202 -1.48 -15.01 -7.12
N GLY A 203 -2.43 -14.09 -7.20
CA GLY A 203 -3.76 -14.21 -6.60
C GLY A 203 -4.68 -13.13 -7.17
N ILE A 204 -5.97 -13.44 -7.29
CA ILE A 204 -6.99 -12.52 -7.81
C ILE A 204 -8.17 -12.52 -6.85
N PHE A 205 -8.65 -11.33 -6.53
CA PHE A 205 -9.72 -11.09 -5.56
C PHE A 205 -10.68 -10.03 -6.07
N ASN A 206 -11.74 -9.75 -5.31
CA ASN A 206 -12.87 -8.93 -5.78
C ASN A 206 -12.50 -7.48 -6.12
N GLU A 207 -11.37 -6.96 -5.62
CA GLU A 207 -10.99 -5.55 -5.76
C GLU A 207 -9.57 -5.36 -6.32
N GLY A 208 -8.94 -6.44 -6.77
CA GLY A 208 -7.54 -6.40 -7.17
C GLY A 208 -6.89 -7.76 -7.36
N PHE A 209 -5.58 -7.72 -7.53
CA PHE A 209 -4.75 -8.90 -7.71
C PHE A 209 -3.37 -8.68 -7.10
N PHE A 210 -2.67 -9.78 -6.81
CA PHE A 210 -1.33 -9.76 -6.26
C PHE A 210 -0.32 -10.06 -7.36
N VAL A 211 0.81 -9.37 -7.35
CA VAL A 211 1.94 -9.64 -8.27
C VAL A 211 3.20 -9.96 -7.51
N SER A 212 4.07 -10.77 -8.11
CA SER A 212 5.39 -11.11 -7.57
C SER A 212 6.46 -10.95 -8.65
N ASP A 213 7.58 -10.35 -8.29
CA ASP A 213 8.76 -10.24 -9.15
C ASP A 213 9.66 -11.48 -8.97
N LEU A 214 9.74 -12.29 -10.03
CA LEU A 214 10.56 -13.51 -10.03
C LEU A 214 12.05 -13.27 -10.24
N ALA A 215 12.46 -12.07 -10.64
CA ALA A 215 13.87 -11.71 -10.71
C ALA A 215 14.40 -11.09 -9.41
N GLY A 216 13.52 -10.91 -8.42
CA GLY A 216 13.87 -10.49 -7.07
C GLY A 216 14.48 -11.63 -6.23
N ASP A 217 15.17 -11.26 -5.16
CA ASP A 217 15.79 -12.17 -4.18
C ASP A 217 14.83 -12.61 -3.06
N GLY A 218 13.53 -12.38 -3.22
CA GLY A 218 12.45 -12.99 -2.44
C GLY A 218 11.98 -12.23 -1.20
N ALA A 219 12.52 -11.05 -0.90
CA ALA A 219 12.01 -10.15 0.14
C ALA A 219 11.46 -8.88 -0.50
N PHE A 220 10.30 -8.39 -0.04
CA PHE A 220 9.62 -7.21 -0.59
C PHE A 220 9.45 -7.24 -2.12
N ASN A 221 9.36 -8.43 -2.71
CA ASN A 221 9.23 -8.63 -4.15
C ASN A 221 7.80 -8.98 -4.55
N HIS A 222 6.82 -8.58 -3.74
CA HIS A 222 5.41 -8.87 -3.94
C HIS A 222 4.59 -7.61 -3.69
N LEU A 223 3.51 -7.39 -4.43
CA LEU A 223 2.73 -6.17 -4.29
C LEU A 223 1.26 -6.41 -4.59
N TYR A 224 0.38 -5.74 -3.85
CA TYR A 224 -1.05 -5.74 -4.15
C TYR A 224 -1.40 -4.62 -5.14
N VAL A 225 -2.20 -4.97 -6.16
CA VAL A 225 -2.67 -4.06 -7.20
C VAL A 225 -4.17 -3.90 -7.03
N TYR A 226 -4.59 -2.72 -6.57
CA TYR A 226 -5.98 -2.39 -6.26
C TYR A 226 -6.67 -1.67 -7.43
N ASN A 227 -7.73 -2.24 -7.98
CA ASN A 227 -8.42 -1.73 -9.17
C ASN A 227 -9.95 -1.54 -8.99
N TYR A 228 -10.45 -1.44 -7.75
CA TYR A 228 -11.87 -1.22 -7.37
C TYR A 228 -12.88 -2.29 -7.83
N SER A 229 -12.50 -3.24 -8.67
CA SER A 229 -13.38 -4.26 -9.25
C SER A 229 -12.61 -5.51 -9.61
N TYR A 230 -13.26 -6.65 -9.71
CA TYR A 230 -12.60 -7.90 -10.12
C TYR A 230 -11.90 -7.71 -11.49
N PRO A 231 -10.58 -7.94 -11.60
CA PRO A 231 -9.84 -7.80 -12.85
C PRO A 231 -10.17 -8.99 -13.77
N ASP A 232 -11.05 -8.79 -14.74
CA ASP A 232 -11.57 -9.85 -15.61
C ASP A 232 -10.64 -10.21 -16.78
N ASP A 233 -9.60 -9.41 -17.02
CA ASP A 233 -8.64 -9.57 -18.11
C ASP A 233 -7.30 -10.17 -17.68
N VAL A 234 -7.16 -10.64 -16.44
CA VAL A 234 -5.96 -11.33 -15.92
C VAL A 234 -6.33 -12.62 -15.21
N GLU A 235 -5.43 -13.60 -15.24
CA GLU A 235 -5.55 -14.85 -14.51
C GLU A 235 -4.32 -15.13 -13.62
N VAL A 236 -4.49 -15.97 -12.60
CA VAL A 236 -3.35 -16.40 -11.76
C VAL A 236 -2.34 -17.15 -12.62
N GLY A 237 -1.07 -16.75 -12.53
CA GLY A 237 0.03 -17.23 -13.36
C GLY A 237 0.34 -16.34 -14.56
N ASP A 238 -0.53 -15.40 -14.93
CA ASP A 238 -0.27 -14.46 -16.03
C ASP A 238 0.98 -13.62 -15.73
N ARG A 239 1.76 -13.36 -16.76
CA ARG A 239 2.93 -12.48 -16.72
C ARG A 239 2.57 -11.09 -17.21
N LEU A 240 3.20 -10.05 -16.67
CA LEU A 240 2.94 -8.66 -17.04
C LEU A 240 4.19 -8.03 -17.67
N ASP A 241 4.03 -7.43 -18.85
CA ASP A 241 5.07 -6.62 -19.52
C ASP A 241 5.05 -5.16 -19.04
N ARG A 242 3.94 -4.73 -18.43
CA ARG A 242 3.80 -3.40 -17.88
C ARG A 242 2.86 -3.39 -16.68
N LEU A 243 3.25 -2.64 -15.66
CA LEU A 243 2.40 -2.27 -14.53
C LEU A 243 2.76 -0.85 -14.11
N VAL A 244 1.77 0.04 -14.13
CA VAL A 244 1.93 1.44 -13.71
C VAL A 244 0.77 1.85 -12.81
N GLY A 245 0.98 2.84 -11.95
CA GLY A 245 -0.07 3.42 -11.12
C GLY A 245 0.49 4.24 -9.96
N SER A 246 -0.37 4.67 -9.05
CA SER A 246 0.02 5.43 -7.87
C SER A 246 0.35 4.50 -6.70
N SER A 247 1.60 4.52 -6.24
CA SER A 247 1.99 3.85 -4.99
C SER A 247 1.33 4.57 -3.82
N GLN A 248 0.56 3.82 -3.03
CA GLN A 248 -0.16 4.34 -1.87
C GLN A 248 -0.07 3.35 -0.72
N ASP A 249 -0.03 3.89 0.49
CA ASP A 249 -0.19 3.10 1.70
C ASP A 249 -1.64 3.19 2.14
N PHE A 250 -2.36 2.08 2.02
CA PHE A 250 -3.75 2.01 2.44
C PHE A 250 -3.92 0.91 3.46
N SER A 251 -4.53 1.26 4.60
CA SER A 251 -4.67 0.32 5.71
C SER A 251 -3.34 -0.37 6.09
N GLY A 252 -2.22 0.36 6.02
CA GLY A 252 -0.89 -0.16 6.35
C GLY A 252 -0.35 -1.21 5.37
N CYS A 253 -0.92 -1.33 4.18
CA CYS A 253 -0.37 -2.11 3.09
C CYS A 253 0.13 -1.18 1.98
N THR A 254 1.31 -1.45 1.44
CA THR A 254 1.80 -0.84 0.21
C THR A 254 1.06 -1.43 -0.99
N GLN A 255 0.40 -0.59 -1.78
CA GLN A 255 -0.36 -1.04 -2.95
C GLN A 255 -0.23 -0.07 -4.13
N ILE A 256 -0.53 -0.58 -5.33
CA ILE A 256 -0.73 0.25 -6.52
C ILE A 256 -2.21 0.56 -6.68
N SER A 257 -2.53 1.85 -6.67
CA SER A 257 -3.86 2.39 -6.95
C SER A 257 -3.93 3.02 -8.34
N PHE A 258 -5.15 3.15 -8.88
CA PHE A 258 -5.39 3.55 -10.27
C PHE A 258 -4.47 2.82 -11.28
N PRO A 259 -4.37 1.49 -11.18
CA PRO A 259 -3.40 0.74 -11.97
C PRO A 259 -3.79 0.69 -13.44
N SER A 260 -2.76 0.61 -14.29
CA SER A 260 -2.86 0.17 -15.67
C SER A 260 -1.78 -0.89 -15.90
N TRP A 261 -2.19 -2.01 -16.48
CA TRP A 261 -1.28 -3.12 -16.77
C TRP A 261 -1.39 -3.56 -18.23
N GLN A 262 -0.38 -4.32 -18.66
CA GLN A 262 -0.38 -5.02 -19.92
C GLN A 262 0.15 -6.43 -19.67
N ARG A 263 -0.65 -7.44 -20.04
CA ARG A 263 -0.20 -8.83 -20.03
C ARG A 263 0.90 -9.05 -21.06
N ALA A 264 1.84 -9.91 -20.70
CA ALA A 264 2.86 -10.39 -21.60
C ALA A 264 2.22 -11.30 -22.65
N VAL A 265 2.41 -10.97 -23.92
CA VAL A 265 1.89 -11.71 -25.07
C VAL A 265 3.00 -11.89 -26.08
N ASP A 266 2.89 -12.89 -26.96
CA ASP A 266 3.91 -13.10 -27.99
C ASP A 266 3.92 -11.95 -29.04
N GLU A 267 4.98 -11.88 -29.85
CA GLU A 267 5.11 -10.87 -30.92
C GLU A 267 3.98 -10.94 -31.97
N ARG A 268 3.25 -12.06 -32.04
CA ARG A 268 2.13 -12.26 -32.96
C ARG A 268 0.81 -11.77 -32.37
N LEU A 269 0.83 -11.24 -31.14
CA LEU A 269 -0.35 -10.87 -30.37
C LEU A 269 -1.31 -12.05 -30.26
N ASP A 270 -0.77 -13.26 -30.06
CA ASP A 270 -1.58 -14.42 -29.73
C ASP A 270 -2.45 -14.05 -28.51
N PRO A 271 -3.78 -14.27 -28.57
CA PRO A 271 -4.64 -14.02 -27.43
C PRO A 271 -4.27 -14.82 -26.18
N GLU A 272 -3.50 -15.90 -26.29
CA GLU A 272 -3.00 -16.64 -25.13
C GLU A 272 -1.80 -15.91 -24.49
N PRO A 273 -1.96 -15.31 -23.30
CA PRO A 273 -0.86 -14.62 -22.63
C PRO A 273 0.20 -15.61 -22.15
N PHE A 274 1.44 -15.13 -22.01
CA PHE A 274 2.47 -15.91 -21.34
C PHE A 274 2.05 -16.15 -19.89
N ARG A 275 2.00 -17.44 -19.51
CA ARG A 275 1.52 -17.90 -18.21
C ARG A 275 2.42 -18.96 -17.61
N ILE A 276 2.48 -18.98 -16.29
CA ILE A 276 3.10 -20.05 -15.51
C ILE A 276 2.02 -21.03 -15.06
N ASP A 277 2.07 -22.25 -15.59
CA ASP A 277 1.14 -23.32 -15.20
C ASP A 277 1.43 -23.84 -13.78
N ASP A 278 2.71 -24.07 -13.47
CA ASP A 278 3.16 -24.54 -12.16
C ASP A 278 3.68 -23.36 -11.31
N LEU A 279 2.75 -22.56 -10.79
CA LEU A 279 3.09 -21.41 -9.97
C LEU A 279 3.83 -21.79 -8.69
N ASP A 280 3.51 -22.93 -8.08
CA ASP A 280 4.20 -23.41 -6.86
C ASP A 280 5.65 -23.82 -7.16
N GLY A 281 5.91 -24.40 -8.33
CA GLY A 281 7.26 -24.72 -8.78
C GLY A 281 8.11 -23.49 -9.10
N ALA A 282 7.51 -22.47 -9.73
CA ALA A 282 8.20 -21.22 -10.08
C ALA A 282 8.39 -20.28 -8.87
N LEU A 283 7.37 -20.19 -8.02
CA LEU A 283 7.33 -19.35 -6.83
C LEU A 283 6.74 -20.13 -5.65
N PRO A 284 7.58 -20.94 -4.97
CA PRO A 284 7.15 -21.67 -3.79
C PRO A 284 6.61 -20.72 -2.72
N PRO A 285 5.44 -21.01 -2.14
CA PRO A 285 4.85 -20.18 -1.10
C PRO A 285 5.74 -20.17 0.15
N ALA A 286 5.95 -18.99 0.73
CA ALA A 286 6.77 -18.83 1.92
C ALA A 286 6.04 -19.40 3.15
N LEU A 287 6.69 -20.32 3.87
CA LEU A 287 6.13 -20.86 5.11
C LEU A 287 6.13 -19.78 6.20
N ILE A 288 4.95 -19.48 6.76
CA ILE A 288 4.83 -18.62 7.95
C ILE A 288 5.01 -19.48 9.19
N THR A 289 5.99 -19.12 10.02
CA THR A 289 6.32 -19.84 11.24
C THR A 289 6.09 -18.99 12.47
N THR A 290 5.91 -19.64 13.62
CA THR A 290 5.83 -18.98 14.94
C THR A 290 7.05 -18.09 15.23
N ALA A 291 8.24 -18.49 14.78
CA ALA A 291 9.45 -17.68 14.95
C ALA A 291 9.34 -16.34 14.20
N MET A 292 8.86 -16.35 12.95
CA MET A 292 8.61 -15.14 12.18
C MET A 292 7.56 -14.27 12.87
N CYS A 293 6.44 -14.86 13.29
CA CYS A 293 5.35 -14.15 13.95
C CYS A 293 5.78 -13.42 15.24
N ASN A 294 6.72 -14.01 16.01
CA ASN A 294 7.15 -13.50 17.31
C ASN A 294 8.35 -12.55 17.25
N GLU A 295 8.95 -12.34 16.08
CA GLU A 295 10.10 -11.47 15.95
C GLU A 295 9.78 -10.04 16.42
N ASN A 296 10.65 -9.52 17.30
CA ASN A 296 10.53 -8.19 17.90
C ASN A 296 9.18 -7.92 18.59
N SER A 297 8.45 -8.97 18.97
CA SER A 297 7.20 -8.87 19.72
C SER A 297 7.49 -8.77 21.22
N THR A 298 7.10 -7.65 21.83
CA THR A 298 7.26 -7.39 23.27
C THR A 298 5.93 -7.44 24.03
N SER A 299 4.80 -7.47 23.32
CA SER A 299 3.44 -7.49 23.88
C SER A 299 2.46 -8.18 22.93
N ASN A 300 1.43 -8.83 23.49
CA ASN A 300 0.41 -9.59 22.75
C ASN A 300 0.98 -10.68 21.82
N LEU A 301 1.72 -11.63 22.40
CA LEU A 301 2.31 -12.79 21.70
C LEU A 301 1.28 -13.71 21.00
N HIS A 302 -0.02 -13.45 21.21
CA HIS A 302 -1.09 -14.27 20.68
C HIS A 302 -1.42 -13.95 19.22
N LEU A 303 -0.95 -12.82 18.67
CA LEU A 303 -1.23 -12.42 17.30
C LEU A 303 0.06 -12.37 16.48
N CYS A 304 0.06 -13.04 15.32
CA CYS A 304 1.20 -13.09 14.43
C CYS A 304 1.57 -11.69 13.93
N GLY A 305 2.85 -11.33 14.02
CA GLY A 305 3.38 -10.08 13.47
C GLY A 305 2.80 -8.82 14.12
N HIS A 306 2.36 -8.89 15.39
CA HIS A 306 1.73 -7.76 16.10
C HIS A 306 2.64 -6.52 16.24
N SER A 307 3.97 -6.71 16.21
CA SER A 307 4.96 -5.64 16.37
C SER A 307 5.12 -4.80 15.10
N LYS A 308 5.25 -3.45 15.25
CA LYS A 308 5.71 -2.54 14.16
C LYS A 308 7.18 -2.76 13.78
N LYS A 309 7.87 -3.70 14.40
CA LYS A 309 9.29 -3.97 14.14
C LYS A 309 9.49 -5.38 13.58
N ASN A 310 8.41 -6.06 13.19
CA ASN A 310 8.47 -7.38 12.60
C ASN A 310 8.74 -7.27 11.08
N TRP A 311 9.97 -6.91 10.74
CA TRP A 311 10.43 -6.79 9.36
C TRP A 311 10.39 -8.10 8.59
N THR A 312 10.43 -9.24 9.28
CA THR A 312 10.33 -10.54 8.63
C THR A 312 8.93 -10.81 8.09
N MET A 313 7.87 -10.39 8.80
CA MET A 313 6.52 -10.42 8.26
C MET A 313 6.31 -9.33 7.19
N GLU A 314 6.85 -8.13 7.42
CA GLU A 314 6.79 -7.01 6.45
C GLU A 314 7.40 -7.39 5.09
N ALA A 315 8.57 -8.05 5.09
CA ALA A 315 9.24 -8.53 3.89
C ALA A 315 8.41 -9.55 3.08
N ARG A 316 7.34 -10.09 3.68
CA ARG A 316 6.40 -11.05 3.10
C ARG A 316 5.06 -10.42 2.75
N GLU A 317 4.89 -9.11 2.92
CA GLU A 317 3.69 -8.41 2.48
C GLU A 317 3.39 -8.73 1.02
N SER A 318 2.12 -9.00 0.71
CA SER A 318 1.61 -9.40 -0.61
C SER A 318 2.12 -10.74 -1.16
N SER A 319 3.06 -11.40 -0.48
CA SER A 319 3.66 -12.65 -0.93
C SER A 319 2.69 -13.82 -0.89
N ARG A 320 2.95 -14.83 -1.73
CA ARG A 320 2.33 -16.15 -1.53
C ARG A 320 2.94 -16.79 -0.30
N VAL A 321 2.08 -17.17 0.62
CA VAL A 321 2.44 -17.76 1.90
C VAL A 321 1.71 -19.08 2.12
N ARG A 322 2.29 -19.91 2.96
CA ARG A 322 1.73 -21.17 3.41
C ARG A 322 1.72 -21.21 4.92
N LEU A 323 0.59 -21.63 5.48
CA LEU A 323 0.41 -21.99 6.87
C LEU A 323 0.30 -23.52 6.92
N GLU A 324 0.94 -24.16 7.89
CA GLU A 324 0.91 -25.62 8.05
C GLU A 324 0.41 -26.01 9.43
N ASN A 325 -0.33 -27.13 9.49
CA ASN A 325 -0.86 -27.71 10.72
C ASN A 325 -1.56 -26.66 11.59
N VAL A 326 -2.44 -25.85 10.99
CA VAL A 326 -3.15 -24.81 11.73
C VAL A 326 -4.40 -25.36 12.36
N ARG A 327 -4.83 -24.79 13.49
CA ARG A 327 -6.07 -25.17 14.17
C ARG A 327 -7.11 -24.07 14.02
N ALA A 328 -8.30 -24.44 13.54
CA ALA A 328 -9.45 -23.56 13.44
C ALA A 328 -10.02 -23.23 14.84
N PRO A 329 -10.79 -22.14 14.98
CA PRO A 329 -11.40 -21.76 16.26
C PRO A 329 -12.31 -22.85 16.80
N ASP A 330 -12.19 -23.17 18.08
CA ASP A 330 -13.12 -24.05 18.80
C ASP A 330 -14.42 -23.31 19.15
N VAL A 331 -14.30 -21.99 19.35
CA VAL A 331 -15.40 -21.09 19.71
C VAL A 331 -15.31 -19.77 18.97
N PHE A 332 -16.47 -19.22 18.63
CA PHE A 332 -16.64 -17.83 18.21
C PHE A 332 -17.44 -17.08 19.27
N VAL A 333 -17.03 -15.86 19.60
CA VAL A 333 -17.74 -15.00 20.54
C VAL A 333 -18.14 -13.70 19.87
N ASP A 334 -19.33 -13.23 20.20
CA ASP A 334 -19.87 -11.96 19.72
C ASP A 334 -19.56 -10.87 20.74
N CYS A 335 -18.63 -9.99 20.37
CA CYS A 335 -18.17 -8.88 21.20
C CYS A 335 -18.84 -7.55 20.86
N ASP A 336 -19.77 -7.52 19.89
CA ASP A 336 -20.56 -6.33 19.54
C ASP A 336 -21.73 -6.19 20.53
N PHE A 337 -21.54 -5.33 21.54
CA PHE A 337 -22.54 -5.21 22.61
C PHE A 337 -23.67 -4.25 22.24
N ASN A 338 -23.45 -3.33 21.31
CA ASN A 338 -24.42 -2.31 20.93
C ASN A 338 -25.22 -2.69 19.65
N GLY A 339 -24.78 -3.71 18.92
CA GLY A 339 -25.41 -4.25 17.72
C GLY A 339 -25.19 -3.41 16.47
N ASP A 340 -24.17 -2.55 16.43
CA ASP A 340 -23.85 -1.71 15.27
C ASP A 340 -22.99 -2.42 14.22
N SER A 341 -22.66 -3.70 14.46
CA SER A 341 -21.78 -4.53 13.64
C SER A 341 -20.33 -4.04 13.57
N GLU A 342 -19.91 -3.18 14.50
CA GLU A 342 -18.53 -2.76 14.67
C GLU A 342 -18.05 -3.16 16.07
N VAL A 343 -16.79 -3.57 16.18
CA VAL A 343 -16.14 -3.87 17.46
C VAL A 343 -15.08 -2.82 17.67
N VAL A 344 -15.19 -2.02 18.74
CA VAL A 344 -14.17 -1.00 19.04
C VAL A 344 -12.80 -1.67 19.20
N PRO A 345 -11.77 -1.25 18.43
CA PRO A 345 -10.47 -1.89 18.50
C PRO A 345 -9.64 -1.39 19.70
N ASP A 346 -8.76 -2.25 20.21
CA ASP A 346 -7.94 -2.01 21.40
C ASP A 346 -7.01 -0.78 21.29
N TRP A 347 -6.56 -0.44 20.10
CA TRP A 347 -5.70 0.71 19.85
C TRP A 347 -6.45 2.04 19.88
N LEU A 348 -7.79 2.02 19.68
CA LEU A 348 -8.64 3.20 19.79
C LEU A 348 -9.01 3.43 21.26
N ASP A 349 -9.49 2.37 21.92
CA ASP A 349 -9.80 2.39 23.35
C ASP A 349 -9.70 0.97 23.95
N ALA A 350 -8.55 0.64 24.52
CA ALA A 350 -8.30 -0.65 25.20
C ALA A 350 -9.19 -0.87 26.44
N SER A 351 -9.82 0.18 26.96
CA SER A 351 -10.76 0.09 28.07
C SER A 351 -12.20 -0.15 27.62
N HIS A 352 -12.49 0.00 26.32
CA HIS A 352 -13.80 -0.26 25.76
C HIS A 352 -14.19 -1.72 26.00
N PRO A 353 -15.41 -2.00 26.50
CA PRO A 353 -15.78 -3.38 26.85
C PRO A 353 -15.67 -4.37 25.68
N GLU A 354 -15.97 -3.93 24.46
CA GLU A 354 -15.87 -4.74 23.25
C GLU A 354 -14.42 -5.08 22.90
N ALA A 355 -13.51 -4.11 23.02
CA ALA A 355 -12.07 -4.32 22.88
C ALA A 355 -11.55 -5.33 23.92
N VAL A 356 -12.01 -5.22 25.18
CA VAL A 356 -11.66 -6.15 26.26
C VAL A 356 -12.16 -7.57 25.95
N CYS A 357 -13.39 -7.70 25.45
CA CYS A 357 -13.97 -8.97 25.02
C CYS A 357 -13.12 -9.63 23.93
N MET A 358 -12.84 -8.88 22.85
CA MET A 358 -12.06 -9.36 21.70
C MET A 358 -10.64 -9.77 22.12
N VAL A 359 -9.94 -8.93 22.88
CA VAL A 359 -8.57 -9.21 23.33
C VAL A 359 -8.51 -10.43 24.24
N ASN A 360 -9.46 -10.59 25.17
CA ASN A 360 -9.47 -11.76 26.06
C ASN A 360 -9.83 -13.06 25.33
N CYS A 361 -10.68 -12.99 24.31
CA CYS A 361 -10.90 -14.10 23.40
C CYS A 361 -9.58 -14.52 22.72
N LEU A 362 -8.86 -13.57 22.10
CA LEU A 362 -7.65 -13.85 21.34
C LEU A 362 -6.46 -14.33 22.21
N LYS A 363 -6.42 -13.99 23.51
CA LYS A 363 -5.35 -14.46 24.41
C LYS A 363 -5.35 -15.97 24.66
N HIS A 364 -6.53 -16.60 24.62
CA HIS A 364 -6.75 -18.02 24.86
C HIS A 364 -5.93 -18.65 26.02
N ASP A 365 -5.65 -17.89 27.10
CA ASP A 365 -4.88 -18.37 28.25
C ASP A 365 -5.77 -18.94 29.39
N GLY A 366 -7.08 -18.77 29.26
CA GLY A 366 -8.09 -19.16 30.24
C GLY A 366 -8.00 -18.47 31.59
N ALA A 367 -7.24 -17.38 31.70
CA ALA A 367 -7.02 -16.68 32.96
C ALA A 367 -8.15 -15.71 33.31
N VAL A 368 -8.92 -15.22 32.31
CA VAL A 368 -9.86 -14.11 32.49
C VAL A 368 -11.27 -14.48 32.02
N SER A 369 -12.27 -14.17 32.84
CA SER A 369 -13.68 -14.18 32.43
C SER A 369 -14.09 -12.84 31.84
N PHE A 370 -14.89 -12.83 30.78
CA PHE A 370 -15.37 -11.63 30.10
C PHE A 370 -16.82 -11.77 29.64
N ALA A 371 -17.48 -10.64 29.38
CA ALA A 371 -18.86 -10.65 28.86
C ALA A 371 -18.84 -10.89 27.35
N VAL A 372 -19.84 -11.61 26.84
CA VAL A 372 -20.09 -11.86 25.41
C VAL A 372 -21.58 -11.81 25.16
N GLN A 373 -22.00 -11.38 23.97
CA GLN A 373 -23.42 -11.37 23.60
C GLN A 373 -23.89 -12.78 23.19
N THR A 374 -23.12 -13.42 22.31
CA THR A 374 -23.38 -14.77 21.77
C THR A 374 -22.10 -15.59 21.79
N VAL A 375 -22.22 -16.92 21.95
CA VAL A 375 -21.12 -17.87 21.77
C VAL A 375 -21.58 -18.96 20.81
N VAL A 376 -20.77 -19.24 19.80
CA VAL A 376 -20.92 -20.37 18.88
C VAL A 376 -19.75 -21.32 19.12
N GLY A 377 -20.01 -22.61 19.24
CA GLY A 377 -18.99 -23.60 19.56
C GLY A 377 -19.55 -25.01 19.43
N THR A 378 -18.67 -26.01 19.39
CA THR A 378 -19.12 -27.41 19.50
C THR A 378 -19.68 -27.68 20.89
N GLY A 379 -20.52 -28.71 21.03
CA GLY A 379 -21.05 -29.08 22.35
C GLY A 379 -19.96 -29.40 23.38
N ALA A 380 -18.82 -29.93 22.94
CA ALA A 380 -17.66 -30.17 23.79
C ALA A 380 -16.95 -28.86 24.18
N ALA A 381 -16.68 -27.97 23.23
CA ALA A 381 -16.05 -26.68 23.51
C ALA A 381 -16.93 -25.82 24.43
N LEU A 382 -18.24 -25.78 24.20
CA LEU A 382 -19.20 -25.04 25.02
C LEU A 382 -19.32 -25.60 26.45
N ALA A 383 -19.07 -26.90 26.67
CA ALA A 383 -19.06 -27.49 28.01
C ALA A 383 -17.85 -27.03 28.84
N ASP A 384 -16.75 -26.68 28.18
CA ASP A 384 -15.53 -26.13 28.78
C ASP A 384 -15.53 -24.60 28.89
N VAL A 385 -16.62 -23.94 28.45
CA VAL A 385 -16.85 -22.52 28.73
C VAL A 385 -17.47 -22.41 30.14
N ILE A 386 -16.60 -22.27 31.15
CA ILE A 386 -16.89 -22.61 32.57
C ILE A 386 -17.84 -21.61 33.29
N GLU A 387 -18.17 -20.48 32.68
CA GLU A 387 -19.10 -19.51 33.25
C GLU A 387 -20.16 -19.18 32.19
N GLN A 388 -21.44 -19.22 32.55
CA GLN A 388 -22.56 -18.80 31.69
C GLN A 388 -23.65 -18.10 32.51
N ASP A 389 -23.25 -17.41 33.58
CA ASP A 389 -24.19 -16.59 34.33
C ASP A 389 -24.72 -15.48 33.41
N PRO A 390 -26.04 -15.28 33.32
CA PRO A 390 -26.60 -14.12 32.66
C PRO A 390 -26.07 -12.84 33.33
N VAL A 391 -25.47 -11.96 32.55
CA VAL A 391 -24.96 -10.66 33.00
C VAL A 391 -25.55 -9.54 32.15
N MET A 392 -25.67 -8.35 32.74
CA MET A 392 -25.95 -7.15 31.95
C MET A 392 -24.80 -6.93 30.99
N CYS A 393 -25.11 -6.67 29.72
CA CYS A 393 -24.09 -6.23 28.77
C CYS A 393 -23.49 -4.92 29.28
N PRO A 394 -22.16 -4.70 29.13
CA PRO A 394 -21.51 -3.49 29.64
C PRO A 394 -22.18 -2.17 29.24
N TRP A 395 -22.72 -2.10 28.01
CA TRP A 395 -23.44 -0.93 27.49
C TRP A 395 -24.88 -0.79 28.00
N GLU A 396 -25.49 -1.90 28.42
CA GLU A 396 -26.87 -1.93 28.91
C GLU A 396 -26.96 -1.71 30.44
N ALA A 397 -25.83 -1.64 31.15
CA ALA A 397 -25.79 -1.57 32.61
C ALA A 397 -26.53 -0.33 33.18
N ASP A 398 -26.59 0.75 32.42
CA ASP A 398 -27.25 2.01 32.82
C ASP A 398 -28.68 2.16 32.27
N LEU A 399 -29.15 1.21 31.45
CA LEU A 399 -30.49 1.28 30.83
C LEU A 399 -31.56 0.68 31.75
N GLN A 400 -32.48 1.51 32.22
CA GLN A 400 -33.59 1.06 33.07
C GLN A 400 -34.55 0.12 32.31
N GLY A 401 -34.84 -1.04 32.91
CA GLY A 401 -35.81 -2.01 32.37
C GLY A 401 -35.23 -3.00 31.36
N VAL A 402 -33.94 -2.95 31.07
CA VAL A 402 -33.25 -3.96 30.25
C VAL A 402 -32.78 -5.10 31.16
N GLY A 403 -33.11 -6.34 30.80
CA GLY A 403 -32.64 -7.54 31.48
C GLY A 403 -31.29 -8.03 30.93
N PRO A 404 -30.62 -8.98 31.60
CA PRO A 404 -29.32 -9.48 31.17
C PRO A 404 -29.43 -10.20 29.81
N ARG A 405 -28.71 -9.69 28.81
CA ARG A 405 -28.61 -10.28 27.46
C ARG A 405 -27.23 -10.84 27.14
N CYS A 406 -26.24 -10.54 27.96
CA CYS A 406 -24.89 -11.07 27.82
C CYS A 406 -24.68 -12.27 28.74
N ARG A 407 -23.64 -13.04 28.44
CA ARG A 407 -23.14 -14.12 29.31
C ARG A 407 -21.73 -13.76 29.74
N ARG A 408 -21.40 -14.02 31.00
CA ARG A 408 -20.01 -14.01 31.43
C ARG A 408 -19.42 -15.36 31.11
N VAL A 409 -18.35 -15.40 30.30
CA VAL A 409 -17.70 -16.62 29.84
C VAL A 409 -16.23 -16.62 30.21
N ARG A 410 -15.69 -17.83 30.36
CA ARG A 410 -14.25 -18.08 30.48
C ARG A 410 -13.89 -19.20 29.52
N ILE A 411 -13.07 -18.90 28.53
CA ILE A 411 -12.63 -19.87 27.53
C ILE A 411 -11.44 -20.65 28.09
N GLY A 412 -11.50 -21.99 28.11
CA GLY A 412 -10.37 -22.79 28.58
C GLY A 412 -9.12 -22.58 27.72
N GLY A 413 -7.93 -22.61 28.32
CA GLY A 413 -6.68 -22.29 27.60
C GLY A 413 -6.25 -23.27 26.50
N GLY A 414 -6.99 -24.36 26.27
CA GLY A 414 -6.81 -25.29 25.16
C GLY A 414 -7.76 -25.05 23.98
N HIS A 415 -8.58 -24.01 24.05
CA HIS A 415 -9.58 -23.64 23.04
C HIS A 415 -9.15 -22.36 22.32
N ILE A 416 -9.17 -22.39 20.99
CA ILE A 416 -8.94 -21.24 20.13
C ILE A 416 -10.25 -20.46 20.01
N CYS A 417 -10.18 -19.15 20.27
CA CYS A 417 -11.33 -18.26 20.23
C CYS A 417 -11.18 -17.23 19.10
N ALA A 418 -12.26 -17.02 18.35
CA ALA A 418 -12.36 -16.00 17.30
C ALA A 418 -13.52 -15.02 17.57
N GLU A 419 -13.43 -13.82 17.01
CA GLU A 419 -14.47 -12.81 17.12
C GLU A 419 -15.50 -12.97 15.98
N LEU A 420 -16.78 -13.08 16.35
CA LEU A 420 -17.87 -13.45 15.44
C LEU A 420 -18.31 -12.31 14.53
N THR A 421 -18.30 -11.07 15.01
CA THR A 421 -18.73 -9.89 14.24
C THR A 421 -17.78 -9.60 13.09
N THR A 422 -16.48 -9.72 13.32
CA THR A 422 -15.40 -9.62 12.34
C THR A 422 -15.55 -10.67 11.24
N MET A 423 -15.92 -11.90 11.62
CA MET A 423 -16.22 -12.96 10.65
C MET A 423 -17.45 -12.62 9.81
N ARG A 424 -18.54 -12.15 10.43
CA ARG A 424 -19.77 -11.77 9.70
C ARG A 424 -19.58 -10.56 8.78
N GLN A 425 -18.87 -9.54 9.25
CA GLN A 425 -18.69 -8.27 8.56
C GLN A 425 -17.66 -8.38 7.42
N PHE A 426 -16.53 -9.06 7.69
CA PHE A 426 -15.39 -9.08 6.77
C PHE A 426 -15.03 -10.47 6.24
N GLY A 427 -15.69 -11.54 6.71
CA GLY A 427 -15.30 -12.92 6.39
C GLY A 427 -13.96 -13.33 7.03
N GLN A 428 -13.47 -12.55 7.99
CA GLN A 428 -12.17 -12.75 8.65
C GLN A 428 -12.32 -13.61 9.90
N TRP A 429 -11.48 -14.62 10.04
CA TRP A 429 -11.41 -15.45 11.23
C TRP A 429 -9.97 -15.86 11.50
N VAL A 430 -9.65 -16.27 12.73
CA VAL A 430 -8.28 -16.62 13.12
C VAL A 430 -8.03 -18.12 13.01
N VAL A 431 -6.81 -18.50 12.67
CA VAL A 431 -6.28 -19.84 12.89
C VAL A 431 -5.06 -19.77 13.79
N ALA A 432 -4.88 -20.77 14.64
CA ALA A 432 -3.70 -20.90 15.48
C ALA A 432 -2.62 -21.72 14.77
N LEU A 433 -1.39 -21.22 14.74
CA LEU A 433 -0.25 -21.97 14.23
C LEU A 433 0.13 -23.12 15.17
N ASP A 434 1.03 -24.01 14.72
CA ASP A 434 1.58 -25.12 15.50
C ASP A 434 0.51 -25.96 16.23
N ASP A 435 -0.52 -26.39 15.48
CA ASP A 435 -1.64 -27.21 15.95
C ASP A 435 -2.37 -26.64 17.18
N GLY A 436 -2.49 -25.30 17.24
CA GLY A 436 -3.18 -24.61 18.33
C GLY A 436 -2.27 -24.08 19.44
N THR A 437 -0.96 -24.27 19.35
CA THR A 437 -0.02 -23.82 20.40
C THR A 437 0.73 -22.54 20.04
N GLY A 438 0.73 -22.17 18.76
CA GLY A 438 1.38 -20.97 18.24
C GLY A 438 0.50 -19.73 18.27
N PRO A 439 1.00 -18.60 17.74
CA PRO A 439 0.24 -17.38 17.59
C PRO A 439 -0.90 -17.58 16.58
N LEU A 440 -1.90 -16.71 16.70
CA LEU A 440 -3.05 -16.62 15.82
C LEU A 440 -2.73 -15.75 14.60
N ILE A 441 -3.22 -16.13 13.42
CA ILE A 441 -3.17 -15.32 12.20
C ILE A 441 -4.58 -15.27 11.58
N ASN A 442 -4.98 -14.11 11.08
CA ASN A 442 -6.27 -14.01 10.38
C ASN A 442 -6.18 -14.70 9.02
N VAL A 443 -7.30 -15.27 8.60
CA VAL A 443 -7.50 -15.82 7.26
C VAL A 443 -8.83 -15.30 6.70
N ILE A 444 -8.89 -15.16 5.38
CA ILE A 444 -10.12 -14.89 4.63
C ILE A 444 -10.30 -16.02 3.63
N THR A 445 -11.41 -16.74 3.78
CA THR A 445 -11.82 -17.81 2.85
C THR A 445 -13.01 -17.40 2.00
N SER A 446 -13.84 -16.46 2.46
CA SER A 446 -15.09 -16.09 1.78
C SER A 446 -14.92 -15.51 0.37
N GLN A 447 -13.75 -14.93 0.07
CA GLN A 447 -13.47 -14.38 -1.25
C GLN A 447 -13.10 -15.47 -2.27
N SER A 448 -12.50 -16.56 -1.83
CA SER A 448 -11.92 -17.60 -2.71
C SER A 448 -12.65 -18.93 -2.61
N LEU A 449 -12.91 -19.37 -1.38
CA LEU A 449 -13.57 -20.62 -0.99
C LEU A 449 -14.99 -20.31 -0.48
N VAL A 450 -15.86 -19.85 -1.39
CA VAL A 450 -17.20 -19.33 -1.06
C VAL A 450 -18.08 -20.35 -0.31
N ASN A 451 -17.83 -21.65 -0.48
CA ASN A 451 -18.59 -22.72 0.17
C ASN A 451 -18.08 -23.10 1.57
N TYR A 452 -16.93 -22.58 2.00
CA TYR A 452 -16.37 -22.93 3.30
C TYR A 452 -16.97 -22.05 4.42
N ASP A 453 -17.74 -22.67 5.30
CA ASP A 453 -18.28 -22.04 6.50
C ASP A 453 -17.42 -22.36 7.75
N PRO A 454 -16.65 -21.39 8.29
CA PRO A 454 -15.86 -21.60 9.49
C PRO A 454 -16.72 -21.81 10.76
N LEU A 455 -18.02 -21.50 10.73
CA LEU A 455 -18.95 -21.72 11.85
C LEU A 455 -19.59 -23.11 11.85
N ALA A 456 -19.45 -23.87 10.76
CA ALA A 456 -20.02 -25.20 10.67
C ALA A 456 -19.44 -26.12 11.76
N ALA A 457 -20.28 -26.95 12.39
CA ALA A 457 -19.90 -27.73 13.55
C ALA A 457 -18.72 -28.68 13.30
N GLU A 458 -18.58 -29.16 12.06
CA GLU A 458 -17.48 -29.99 11.57
C GLU A 458 -16.15 -29.24 11.33
N ASN A 459 -16.19 -27.91 11.25
CA ASN A 459 -15.01 -27.07 11.02
C ASN A 459 -14.48 -26.44 12.31
N LEU A 460 -15.29 -26.37 13.37
CA LEU A 460 -14.88 -25.85 14.67
C LEU A 460 -13.82 -26.76 15.33
N GLY A 461 -12.71 -26.16 15.77
CA GLY A 461 -11.59 -26.83 16.44
C GLY A 461 -10.79 -27.76 15.54
N ARG A 462 -11.10 -27.79 14.24
CA ARG A 462 -10.51 -28.69 13.26
C ARG A 462 -9.04 -28.35 13.02
N THR A 463 -8.17 -29.36 13.00
CA THR A 463 -6.82 -29.23 12.43
C THR A 463 -6.90 -29.22 10.90
N ILE A 464 -6.33 -28.19 10.31
CA ILE A 464 -6.23 -27.97 8.87
C ILE A 464 -4.76 -28.19 8.49
N PRO A 465 -4.44 -29.18 7.64
CA PRO A 465 -3.05 -29.56 7.37
C PRO A 465 -2.27 -28.42 6.70
N PHE A 466 -2.92 -27.60 5.88
CA PHE A 466 -2.34 -26.40 5.33
C PHE A 466 -3.40 -25.39 4.86
N LEU A 467 -3.02 -24.13 4.79
CA LEU A 467 -3.70 -23.07 4.07
C LEU A 467 -2.67 -22.25 3.31
N GLN A 468 -2.98 -21.81 2.11
CA GLN A 468 -2.05 -21.08 1.27
C GLN A 468 -2.79 -20.00 0.48
N GLY A 469 -2.10 -18.89 0.25
CA GLY A 469 -2.72 -17.68 -0.27
C GLY A 469 -1.78 -16.50 -0.26
N ASN A 470 -2.31 -15.29 -0.39
CA ASN A 470 -1.51 -14.07 -0.33
C ASN A 470 -1.60 -13.42 1.05
N LEU A 471 -0.46 -13.00 1.59
CA LEU A 471 -0.40 -12.29 2.86
C LEU A 471 -0.71 -10.81 2.63
N LEU A 472 -1.56 -10.20 3.44
CA LEU A 472 -1.84 -8.77 3.38
C LEU A 472 -1.76 -8.17 4.78
N GLN A 473 -1.20 -6.96 4.86
CA GLN A 473 -1.26 -6.16 6.07
C GLN A 473 -2.58 -5.39 6.14
N VAL A 474 -3.20 -5.37 7.32
CA VAL A 474 -4.43 -4.62 7.59
C VAL A 474 -4.26 -3.91 8.92
N ARG A 475 -3.98 -2.61 8.86
CA ARG A 475 -3.74 -1.72 10.01
C ARG A 475 -4.99 -1.52 10.88
N ALA A 476 -6.17 -1.51 10.25
CA ALA A 476 -7.43 -1.37 10.96
C ALA A 476 -7.79 -2.66 11.73
N ALA A 477 -7.30 -3.82 11.28
CA ALA A 477 -7.53 -5.10 11.91
C ALA A 477 -6.39 -5.46 12.86
N ARG A 478 -6.73 -6.08 13.98
CA ARG A 478 -5.77 -6.91 14.73
C ARG A 478 -6.33 -8.34 14.75
N PRO A 479 -5.56 -9.34 14.29
CA PRO A 479 -4.16 -9.28 13.88
C PRO A 479 -3.90 -8.48 12.60
N ARG A 480 -2.67 -7.94 12.55
CA ARG A 480 -2.19 -7.08 11.45
C ARG A 480 -2.09 -7.79 10.12
N TRP A 481 -1.95 -9.11 10.16
CA TRP A 481 -1.69 -9.91 8.99
C TRP A 481 -2.87 -10.83 8.75
N VAL A 482 -3.34 -10.84 7.51
CA VAL A 482 -4.40 -11.71 7.04
C VAL A 482 -3.90 -12.50 5.83
N VAL A 483 -4.19 -13.79 5.78
CA VAL A 483 -3.95 -14.61 4.60
C VAL A 483 -5.23 -14.70 3.80
N TYR A 484 -5.22 -14.12 2.60
CA TYR A 484 -6.25 -14.31 1.60
C TYR A 484 -6.03 -15.67 0.96
N VAL A 485 -6.74 -16.69 1.44
CA VAL A 485 -6.59 -18.07 0.94
C VAL A 485 -6.86 -18.08 -0.56
N GLY A 486 -6.01 -18.73 -1.35
CA GLY A 486 -6.16 -18.74 -2.80
C GLY A 486 -7.22 -19.73 -3.31
N ARG A 487 -7.38 -19.80 -4.64
CA ARG A 487 -8.34 -20.71 -5.31
C ARG A 487 -7.67 -21.87 -6.05
N LEU A 488 -6.34 -21.98 -6.04
CA LEU A 488 -5.65 -23.07 -6.72
C LEU A 488 -5.89 -24.38 -5.97
N ALA A 489 -5.81 -25.51 -6.68
CA ALA A 489 -6.03 -26.83 -6.10
C ALA A 489 -5.11 -27.12 -4.90
N GLY A 490 -3.91 -26.52 -4.88
CA GLY A 490 -2.92 -26.62 -3.81
C GLY A 490 -3.03 -25.57 -2.69
N ASP A 491 -4.01 -24.66 -2.75
CA ASP A 491 -4.11 -23.56 -1.78
C ASP A 491 -4.89 -23.95 -0.50
N ALA A 492 -5.74 -24.97 -0.57
CA ALA A 492 -6.45 -25.52 0.58
C ALA A 492 -6.71 -27.03 0.42
N PRO A 493 -7.05 -27.77 1.49
CA PRO A 493 -7.48 -29.16 1.38
C PRO A 493 -8.70 -29.33 0.47
N ALA A 494 -8.76 -30.42 -0.28
CA ALA A 494 -9.81 -30.68 -1.26
C ALA A 494 -11.23 -30.77 -0.67
N ASP A 495 -11.36 -30.99 0.63
CA ASP A 495 -12.65 -30.96 1.32
C ASP A 495 -13.09 -29.57 1.77
N MET A 496 -12.17 -28.59 1.83
CA MET A 496 -12.51 -27.17 2.02
C MET A 496 -12.93 -26.47 0.71
N GLN A 497 -12.54 -27.04 -0.44
CA GLN A 497 -12.85 -26.48 -1.77
C GLN A 497 -14.23 -26.93 -2.32
N ARG A 498 -14.94 -27.79 -1.60
CA ARG A 498 -16.19 -28.43 -2.08
C ARG A 498 -17.43 -27.58 -1.85
#